data_AF-A0A0C3AWT7-F1
#
_entry.id   AF-A0A0C3AWT7-F1
#
_cell.length_a   1.000
_cell.length_b   1.000
_cell.length_c   1.000
_cell.angle_alpha   90.00
_cell.angle_beta   90.00
_cell.angle_gamma   90.00
#
_symmetry.space_group_name_H-M   'P 1'
#
loop_
_entity.id
_entity.type
_entity.pdbx_description
1 polymer ?
#
loop_
_entity_poly.entity_id
_entity_poly.type
_entity_poly.pdbx_seq_one_letter_code
_entity_poly.pdbx_strand_id
1 'polypeptide(L)'
;MLKLGFSKPGAAPCAAFVSHCVLGLDNAGYGSLLAEGVYSGVKMYAHLVTMSTPQTDFLIRTLVKLPCELVGDGDDLDLNEIRDLIEKNFYEDDEDNSIGQYSDRHQQLVTMMGSDLAINTFAVNFRVNGELNRDIIEANDLNTRIFDRCSIVDRHTDINTRPVILTSTSLSQKSYQKCLTHFKERLGLVGDQDLYALINVGTSAFPLMANFTRIIAQDLRNIIEEEVEVSQPRNTITPTYHGFIMQGTDSVYLTYLPMFNMANHRYQLIITGDLPEDVMGKYVAGRRADPGHYFTLSNAKAAILEDMVSAGEFEAVIDIGMPPSNGCVYSSRLLFVCLIMGCIVKISLHYWLQIDEHTHC
;
A
#
# COMPACT_ATOMS: atom_id res chain seq x y z
N MET A 1 2.69 42.24 27.16
CA MET A 1 2.67 41.28 26.03
C MET A 1 4.10 41.18 25.48
N LEU A 2 4.90 40.23 25.96
CA LEU A 2 6.24 39.97 25.44
C LEU A 2 6.07 39.24 24.10
N LYS A 3 6.36 39.93 22.98
CA LYS A 3 6.41 39.29 21.67
C LYS A 3 7.67 38.43 21.60
N LEU A 4 7.53 37.10 21.46
CA LEU A 4 8.67 36.23 21.12
C LEU A 4 9.29 36.71 19.79
N GLY A 5 10.61 36.92 19.80
CA GLY A 5 11.44 37.37 18.67
C GLY A 5 11.77 38.87 18.68
N PHE A 6 13.07 39.20 18.71
CA PHE A 6 13.58 40.58 18.74
C PHE A 6 13.69 41.19 17.33
N SER A 7 14.67 40.78 16.52
CA SER A 7 14.81 41.26 15.14
C SER A 7 13.87 40.51 14.19
N LYS A 8 12.99 41.23 13.49
CA LYS A 8 12.06 40.67 12.49
C LYS A 8 12.24 41.43 11.16
N PRO A 9 12.30 40.74 10.01
CA PRO A 9 12.51 41.40 8.72
C PRO A 9 11.32 42.31 8.40
N GLY A 10 11.59 43.60 8.14
CA GLY A 10 10.56 44.57 7.73
C GLY A 10 9.89 44.23 6.40
N ALA A 11 10.54 43.40 5.56
CA ALA A 11 9.98 42.94 4.30
C ALA A 11 8.74 42.03 4.48
N ALA A 12 8.69 41.21 5.53
CA ALA A 12 7.57 40.30 5.76
C ALA A 12 6.22 41.01 5.99
N PRO A 13 6.11 42.00 6.91
CA PRO A 13 4.87 42.76 7.05
C PRO A 13 4.55 43.60 5.82
N CYS A 14 5.54 44.11 5.07
CA CYS A 14 5.29 44.79 3.80
C CYS A 14 4.68 43.84 2.75
N ALA A 15 5.18 42.61 2.62
CA ALA A 15 4.63 41.61 1.70
C ALA A 15 3.18 41.27 2.05
N ALA A 16 2.89 41.02 3.33
CA ALA A 16 1.52 40.78 3.79
C ALA A 16 0.61 41.99 3.54
N PHE A 17 1.09 43.20 3.83
CA PHE A 17 0.34 44.43 3.58
C PHE A 17 0.01 44.63 2.09
N VAL A 18 0.98 44.45 1.20
CA VAL A 18 0.76 44.53 -0.25
C VAL A 18 -0.26 43.48 -0.69
N SER A 19 -0.16 42.24 -0.22
CA SER A 19 -1.13 41.19 -0.53
C SER A 19 -2.55 41.57 -0.08
N HIS A 20 -2.71 42.11 1.12
CA HIS A 20 -4.01 42.57 1.63
C HIS A 20 -4.57 43.75 0.83
N CYS A 21 -3.72 44.69 0.39
CA CYS A 21 -4.14 45.84 -0.41
C CYS A 21 -4.50 45.48 -1.85
N VAL A 22 -3.77 44.52 -2.45
CA VAL A 22 -3.97 44.12 -3.85
C VAL A 22 -5.15 43.16 -3.98
N LEU A 23 -5.25 42.17 -3.10
CA LEU A 23 -6.33 41.19 -3.16
C LEU A 23 -7.60 41.72 -2.48
N GLY A 24 -7.48 42.36 -1.31
CA GLY A 24 -8.62 42.74 -0.47
C GLY A 24 -9.03 41.63 0.50
N LEU A 25 -9.25 42.00 1.77
CA LEU A 25 -9.68 41.09 2.85
C LEU A 25 -11.21 40.95 2.88
N ASP A 26 -11.80 40.64 1.74
CA ASP A 26 -13.25 40.49 1.56
C ASP A 26 -13.57 39.33 0.60
N ASN A 27 -14.87 39.16 0.34
CA ASN A 27 -15.38 38.06 -0.50
C ASN A 27 -15.01 38.21 -1.98
N ALA A 28 -14.74 39.42 -2.47
CA ALA A 28 -14.37 39.67 -3.86
C ALA A 28 -12.86 39.51 -4.09
N GLY A 29 -12.07 39.63 -3.02
CA GLY A 29 -10.63 39.46 -3.02
C GLY A 29 -10.17 38.05 -2.64
N TYR A 30 -9.63 37.93 -1.42
CA TYR A 30 -9.22 36.65 -0.85
C TYR A 30 -10.35 35.61 -0.84
N GLY A 31 -11.61 36.02 -0.68
CA GLY A 31 -12.74 35.10 -0.74
C GLY A 31 -12.85 34.40 -2.09
N SER A 32 -12.75 35.13 -3.20
CA SER A 32 -12.76 34.55 -4.53
C SER A 32 -11.54 33.66 -4.78
N LEU A 33 -10.34 34.10 -4.39
CA LEU A 33 -9.12 33.29 -4.55
C LEU A 33 -9.18 31.97 -3.76
N LEU A 34 -9.65 32.02 -2.51
CA LEU A 34 -9.80 30.83 -1.68
C LEU A 34 -10.93 29.94 -2.18
N ALA A 35 -12.02 30.51 -2.70
CA ALA A 35 -13.12 29.75 -3.29
C ALA A 35 -12.64 28.89 -4.48
N GLU A 36 -11.80 29.45 -5.37
CA GLU A 36 -11.18 28.69 -6.46
C GLU A 36 -10.29 27.54 -5.95
N GLY A 37 -9.48 27.80 -4.92
CA GLY A 37 -8.67 26.77 -4.27
C GLY A 37 -9.51 25.64 -3.68
N VAL A 38 -10.54 25.98 -2.90
CA VAL A 38 -11.48 25.01 -2.32
C VAL A 38 -12.19 24.22 -3.41
N TYR A 39 -12.65 24.89 -4.46
CA TYR A 39 -13.28 24.23 -5.60
C TYR A 39 -12.32 23.25 -6.30
N SER A 40 -11.03 23.57 -6.42
CA SER A 40 -10.00 22.63 -6.89
C SER A 40 -9.89 21.40 -5.99
N GLY A 41 -10.00 21.58 -4.67
CA GLY A 41 -10.09 20.50 -3.70
C GLY A 41 -11.31 19.61 -3.96
N VAL A 42 -12.49 20.18 -4.20
CA VAL A 42 -13.71 19.41 -4.51
C VAL A 42 -13.57 18.67 -5.85
N LYS A 43 -13.00 19.30 -6.89
CA LYS A 43 -12.66 18.64 -8.17
C LYS A 43 -11.81 17.39 -7.97
N MET A 44 -10.73 17.50 -7.21
CA MET A 44 -9.88 16.35 -6.95
C MET A 44 -10.59 15.30 -6.07
N TYR A 45 -11.39 15.71 -5.08
CA TYR A 45 -12.19 14.79 -4.27
C TYR A 45 -13.11 13.94 -5.14
N ALA A 46 -13.83 14.58 -6.08
CA ALA A 46 -14.72 13.89 -7.00
C ALA A 46 -13.99 12.84 -7.82
N HIS A 47 -12.79 13.15 -8.35
CA HIS A 47 -11.96 12.16 -9.02
C HIS A 47 -11.56 11.00 -8.11
N LEU A 48 -11.15 11.26 -6.86
CA LEU A 48 -10.74 10.21 -5.93
C LEU A 48 -11.87 9.22 -5.61
N VAL A 49 -13.09 9.72 -5.40
CA VAL A 49 -14.24 8.88 -5.02
C VAL A 49 -14.85 8.10 -6.20
N THR A 50 -14.70 8.60 -7.44
CA THR A 50 -15.15 7.92 -8.66
C THR A 50 -14.08 7.01 -9.27
N MET A 51 -12.82 7.06 -8.81
CA MET A 51 -11.71 6.31 -9.42
C MET A 51 -11.83 4.78 -9.28
N SER A 52 -12.30 4.28 -8.13
CA SER A 52 -12.35 2.84 -7.84
C SER A 52 -13.78 2.30 -7.88
N THR A 53 -14.11 1.35 -8.75
CA THR A 53 -15.45 0.72 -8.85
C THR A 53 -15.48 -0.63 -8.14
N PRO A 54 -16.64 -1.32 -8.06
CA PRO A 54 -16.66 -2.72 -7.61
C PRO A 54 -15.81 -3.67 -8.46
N GLN A 55 -15.52 -3.31 -9.71
CA GLN A 55 -14.78 -4.12 -10.69
C GLN A 55 -13.29 -3.78 -10.75
N THR A 56 -12.82 -2.66 -10.18
CA THR A 56 -11.39 -2.33 -10.17
C THR A 56 -10.64 -3.22 -9.18
N ASP A 57 -9.37 -3.50 -9.46
CA ASP A 57 -8.51 -4.26 -8.54
C ASP A 57 -8.11 -3.47 -7.27
N PHE A 58 -8.43 -2.18 -7.24
CA PHE A 58 -8.19 -1.31 -6.10
C PHE A 58 -9.48 -0.67 -5.58
N LEU A 59 -9.40 -0.16 -4.37
CA LEU A 59 -10.45 0.55 -3.65
C LEU A 59 -9.89 1.82 -3.05
N ILE A 60 -10.47 2.98 -3.38
CA ILE A 60 -10.10 4.26 -2.77
C ILE A 60 -11.21 4.70 -1.85
N ARG A 61 -10.84 5.17 -0.65
CA ARG A 61 -11.75 5.88 0.23
C ARG A 61 -11.10 7.15 0.76
N THR A 62 -11.88 8.22 0.75
CA THR A 62 -11.56 9.49 1.38
C THR A 62 -12.00 9.46 2.84
N LEU A 63 -11.26 10.15 3.72
CA LEU A 63 -11.61 10.28 5.13
C LEU A 63 -12.99 10.94 5.30
N VAL A 64 -13.25 12.00 4.52
CA VAL A 64 -14.59 12.60 4.42
C VAL A 64 -15.47 11.71 3.54
N LYS A 65 -16.60 11.31 4.11
CA LYS A 65 -17.59 10.44 3.48
C LYS A 65 -18.28 11.11 2.30
N LEU A 66 -18.68 10.30 1.32
CA LEU A 66 -19.62 10.72 0.29
C LEU A 66 -20.96 11.09 0.91
N PRO A 67 -21.76 11.95 0.27
CA PRO A 67 -23.06 12.33 0.79
C PRO A 67 -24.02 11.16 1.04
N CYS A 68 -24.05 10.14 0.19
CA CYS A 68 -24.87 8.94 0.41
C CYS A 68 -24.40 8.15 1.65
N GLU A 69 -23.12 8.20 2.01
CA GLU A 69 -22.59 7.53 3.20
C GLU A 69 -22.89 8.31 4.50
N LEU A 70 -23.47 9.52 4.42
CA LEU A 70 -23.85 10.35 5.56
C LEU A 70 -25.31 10.13 6.00
N VAL A 71 -26.18 9.66 5.11
CA VAL A 71 -27.59 9.38 5.41
C VAL A 71 -27.69 7.93 5.88
N GLY A 72 -27.99 7.71 7.16
CA GLY A 72 -28.01 6.36 7.74
C GLY A 72 -29.11 5.46 7.15
N ASP A 73 -28.77 4.20 6.86
CA ASP A 73 -29.60 2.97 6.77
C ASP A 73 -31.05 3.06 6.23
N GLY A 74 -31.41 4.04 5.40
CA GLY A 74 -32.83 4.29 5.13
C GLY A 74 -33.25 4.90 3.81
N ASP A 75 -32.35 5.53 3.05
CA ASP A 75 -32.64 5.99 1.69
C ASP A 75 -31.33 5.92 0.88
N ASP A 76 -31.03 4.72 0.38
CA ASP A 76 -29.86 4.45 -0.47
C ASP A 76 -29.96 5.27 -1.76
N LEU A 77 -29.35 6.45 -1.79
CA LEU A 77 -28.75 6.91 -3.03
C LEU A 77 -27.63 5.92 -3.33
N ASP A 78 -27.83 5.07 -4.34
CA ASP A 78 -26.82 4.10 -4.75
C ASP A 78 -25.50 4.85 -4.99
N LEU A 79 -24.41 4.33 -4.44
CA LEU A 79 -23.06 4.84 -4.70
C LEU A 79 -22.83 4.98 -6.21
N ASN A 80 -23.39 4.09 -7.03
CA ASN A 80 -23.31 4.20 -8.48
C ASN A 80 -24.09 5.41 -9.02
N GLU A 81 -25.27 5.72 -8.50
CA GLU A 81 -26.05 6.91 -8.91
C GLU A 81 -25.32 8.22 -8.60
N ILE A 82 -24.68 8.33 -7.42
CA ILE A 82 -23.87 9.53 -7.10
C ILE A 82 -22.66 9.61 -8.01
N ARG A 83 -22.04 8.49 -8.36
CA ARG A 83 -20.90 8.47 -9.28
C ARG A 83 -21.30 8.85 -10.69
N ASP A 84 -22.41 8.31 -11.20
CA ASP A 84 -22.99 8.69 -12.49
C ASP A 84 -23.31 10.19 -12.51
N LEU A 85 -23.84 10.72 -11.41
CA LEU A 85 -24.10 12.16 -11.27
C LEU A 85 -22.81 12.99 -11.30
N ILE A 86 -21.75 12.55 -10.62
CA ILE A 86 -20.43 13.20 -10.64
C ILE A 86 -19.85 13.13 -12.05
N GLU A 87 -19.83 11.94 -12.65
CA GLU A 87 -19.28 11.73 -13.99
C GLU A 87 -19.98 12.59 -15.04
N LYS A 88 -21.32 12.71 -14.96
CA LYS A 88 -22.12 13.48 -15.91
C LYS A 88 -22.03 15.00 -15.72
N ASN A 89 -22.00 15.49 -14.47
CA ASN A 89 -22.22 16.92 -14.17
C ASN A 89 -20.99 17.64 -13.59
N PHE A 90 -19.90 16.92 -13.32
CA PHE A 90 -18.75 17.46 -12.60
C PHE A 90 -17.47 17.53 -13.43
N TYR A 91 -17.30 16.62 -14.39
CA TYR A 91 -16.20 16.67 -15.33
C TYR A 91 -16.55 17.48 -16.57
N GLU A 92 -15.56 18.22 -17.04
CA GLU A 92 -15.65 19.02 -18.26
C GLU A 92 -15.25 18.10 -19.40
N ASP A 93 -16.22 17.62 -20.16
CA ASP A 93 -15.97 17.17 -21.52
C ASP A 93 -17.11 17.60 -22.41
N ASP A 94 -16.68 18.10 -23.56
CA ASP A 94 -17.42 18.58 -24.73
C ASP A 94 -18.05 19.97 -24.61
N GLU A 95 -17.93 20.73 -25.70
CA GLU A 95 -18.50 22.08 -25.92
C GLU A 95 -20.02 22.16 -25.63
N ASP A 96 -20.67 21.04 -25.35
CA ASP A 96 -22.08 20.86 -24.99
C ASP A 96 -22.37 20.82 -23.46
N ASN A 97 -21.37 20.55 -22.60
CA ASN A 97 -21.58 20.35 -21.15
C ASN A 97 -21.37 21.61 -20.29
N SER A 98 -21.16 22.77 -20.91
CA SER A 98 -21.10 24.07 -20.22
C SER A 98 -22.41 24.43 -19.50
N ILE A 99 -23.50 23.70 -19.75
CA ILE A 99 -24.82 23.85 -19.12
C ILE A 99 -24.90 23.11 -17.77
N GLY A 100 -24.14 22.02 -17.58
CA GLY A 100 -24.15 21.21 -16.36
C GLY A 100 -23.36 21.83 -15.21
N GLN A 101 -22.24 22.47 -15.53
CA GLN A 101 -21.46 23.28 -14.59
C GLN A 101 -22.31 24.46 -14.10
N TYR A 102 -22.30 24.70 -12.80
CA TYR A 102 -23.12 25.73 -12.14
C TYR A 102 -24.64 25.47 -12.10
N SER A 103 -25.13 24.32 -12.58
CA SER A 103 -26.50 23.90 -12.30
C SER A 103 -26.76 23.85 -10.79
N ASP A 104 -28.01 24.02 -10.36
CA ASP A 104 -28.40 23.88 -8.94
C ASP A 104 -27.91 22.56 -8.35
N ARG A 105 -27.89 21.50 -9.18
CA ARG A 105 -27.42 20.18 -8.78
C ARG A 105 -25.90 20.13 -8.61
N HIS A 106 -25.14 20.77 -9.50
CA HIS A 106 -23.69 20.93 -9.34
C HIS A 106 -23.37 21.72 -8.06
N GLN A 107 -24.06 22.83 -7.82
CA GLN A 107 -23.87 23.64 -6.60
C GLN A 107 -24.15 22.83 -5.33
N GLN A 108 -25.24 22.04 -5.31
CA GLN A 108 -25.53 21.12 -4.20
C GLN A 108 -24.39 20.12 -3.98
N LEU A 109 -23.92 19.46 -5.05
CA LEU A 109 -22.80 18.51 -4.97
C LEU A 109 -21.53 19.18 -4.44
N VAL A 110 -21.18 20.37 -4.92
CA VAL A 110 -20.02 21.14 -4.42
C VAL A 110 -20.12 21.43 -2.93
N THR A 111 -21.31 21.76 -2.43
CA THR A 111 -21.50 22.06 -1.00
C THR A 111 -21.45 20.83 -0.10
N MET A 112 -21.58 19.63 -0.66
CA MET A 112 -21.70 18.38 0.10
C MET A 112 -20.47 17.47 -0.05
N MET A 113 -19.58 17.73 -1.00
CA MET A 113 -18.41 16.90 -1.32
C MET A 113 -17.10 17.60 -0.95
N GLY A 114 -16.06 16.81 -0.70
CA GLY A 114 -14.73 17.34 -0.38
C GLY A 114 -14.47 17.54 1.10
N SER A 115 -13.26 17.98 1.40
CA SER A 115 -12.84 18.42 2.73
C SER A 115 -13.32 19.83 3.04
N ASP A 116 -13.60 20.10 4.31
CA ASP A 116 -14.03 21.42 4.81
C ASP A 116 -13.15 22.58 4.29
N LEU A 117 -11.84 22.36 4.18
CA LEU A 117 -10.85 23.37 3.75
C LEU A 117 -9.83 22.81 2.73
N ALA A 118 -10.30 22.06 1.73
CA ALA A 118 -9.52 21.62 0.57
C ALA A 118 -8.36 20.63 0.83
N ILE A 119 -8.32 20.01 2.01
CA ILE A 119 -7.34 18.97 2.37
C ILE A 119 -8.02 17.61 2.28
N ASN A 120 -7.88 16.93 1.15
CA ASN A 120 -8.45 15.61 0.92
C ASN A 120 -7.49 14.53 1.42
N THR A 121 -7.80 13.94 2.57
CA THR A 121 -7.13 12.74 3.07
C THR A 121 -7.82 11.50 2.50
N PHE A 122 -7.06 10.55 1.97
CA PHE A 122 -7.57 9.30 1.41
C PHE A 122 -6.57 8.15 1.60
N ALA A 123 -7.03 6.93 1.41
CA ALA A 123 -6.18 5.75 1.38
C ALA A 123 -6.69 4.77 0.32
N VAL A 124 -5.77 3.92 -0.12
CA VAL A 124 -6.00 2.92 -1.16
C VAL A 124 -5.88 1.53 -0.54
N ASN A 125 -6.79 0.65 -0.91
CA ASN A 125 -6.70 -0.79 -0.66
C ASN A 125 -6.79 -1.55 -1.99
N PHE A 126 -6.53 -2.85 -1.97
CA PHE A 126 -6.47 -3.68 -3.18
C PHE A 126 -7.20 -5.02 -2.99
N ARG A 127 -7.52 -5.65 -4.12
CA ARG A 127 -8.13 -6.98 -4.17
C ARG A 127 -7.09 -8.02 -4.57
N VAL A 128 -7.19 -9.18 -3.95
CA VAL A 128 -6.41 -10.38 -4.26
C VAL A 128 -7.41 -11.46 -4.66
N ASN A 129 -7.33 -11.94 -5.90
CA ASN A 129 -8.27 -12.93 -6.46
C ASN A 129 -9.74 -12.51 -6.34
N GLY A 130 -10.04 -11.21 -6.49
CA GLY A 130 -11.38 -10.64 -6.38
C GLY A 130 -11.83 -10.30 -4.95
N GLU A 131 -11.13 -10.81 -3.93
CA GLU A 131 -11.43 -10.53 -2.53
C GLU A 131 -10.65 -9.32 -2.01
N LEU A 132 -11.30 -8.46 -1.22
CA LEU A 132 -10.67 -7.25 -0.69
C LEU A 132 -9.66 -7.61 0.41
N ASN A 133 -8.45 -7.06 0.33
CA ASN A 133 -7.43 -7.22 1.36
C ASN A 133 -7.94 -6.71 2.71
N ARG A 134 -7.70 -7.48 3.78
CA ARG A 134 -8.10 -7.12 5.15
C ARG A 134 -6.93 -6.70 6.03
N ASP A 135 -5.70 -6.88 5.56
CA ASP A 135 -4.47 -6.60 6.30
C ASP A 135 -4.07 -5.12 6.17
N ILE A 136 -4.00 -4.44 7.32
CA ILE A 136 -3.62 -3.02 7.41
C ILE A 136 -2.15 -2.81 7.02
N ILE A 137 -1.26 -3.77 7.30
CA ILE A 137 0.17 -3.64 6.99
C ILE A 137 0.39 -3.64 5.48
N GLU A 138 -0.31 -4.50 4.76
CA GLU A 138 -0.20 -4.56 3.29
C GLU A 138 -0.89 -3.37 2.60
N ALA A 139 -1.97 -2.85 3.19
CA ALA A 139 -2.53 -1.58 2.75
C ALA A 139 -1.54 -0.42 3.00
N ASN A 140 -0.88 -0.39 4.14
CA ASN A 140 0.13 0.62 4.45
C ASN A 140 1.34 0.54 3.51
N ASP A 141 1.81 -0.66 3.16
CA ASP A 141 2.87 -0.86 2.17
C ASP A 141 2.45 -0.27 0.81
N LEU A 142 1.25 -0.59 0.32
CA LEU A 142 0.72 -0.03 -0.92
C LEU A 142 0.68 1.50 -0.90
N ASN A 143 0.11 2.11 0.14
CA ASN A 143 0.01 3.57 0.24
C ASN A 143 1.40 4.22 0.37
N THR A 144 2.35 3.56 1.03
CA THR A 144 3.74 4.03 1.11
C THR A 144 4.40 4.03 -0.27
N ARG A 145 4.25 2.96 -1.05
CA ARG A 145 4.81 2.89 -2.41
C ARG A 145 4.18 3.89 -3.38
N ILE A 146 2.86 4.10 -3.29
CA ILE A 146 2.17 5.17 -4.03
C ILE A 146 2.74 6.53 -3.64
N PHE A 147 2.89 6.81 -2.33
CA PHE A 147 3.49 8.06 -1.86
C PHE A 147 4.92 8.24 -2.36
N ASP A 148 5.74 7.20 -2.31
CA ASP A 148 7.13 7.23 -2.76
C ASP A 148 7.27 7.55 -4.25
N ARG A 149 6.23 7.25 -5.07
CA ARG A 149 6.11 7.65 -6.48
C ARG A 149 5.48 9.03 -6.69
N CYS A 150 4.69 9.48 -5.73
CA CYS A 150 4.06 10.80 -5.74
C CYS A 150 4.78 11.83 -4.85
N SER A 151 6.07 11.68 -4.55
CA SER A 151 6.79 12.60 -3.65
C SER A 151 8.27 12.75 -3.97
N ILE A 152 8.89 13.80 -3.43
CA ILE A 152 10.32 14.05 -3.57
C ILE A 152 10.95 13.94 -2.18
N VAL A 153 11.31 12.73 -1.80
CA VAL A 153 11.88 12.42 -0.47
C VAL A 153 13.41 12.46 -0.44
N ASP A 154 14.06 12.30 -1.59
CA ASP A 154 15.52 12.27 -1.71
C ASP A 154 16.04 13.24 -2.76
N ARG A 155 17.29 13.71 -2.58
CA ARG A 155 17.99 14.63 -3.48
C ARG A 155 18.27 14.02 -4.86
N HIS A 156 18.28 12.69 -4.98
CA HIS A 156 18.55 11.99 -6.22
C HIS A 156 17.27 11.72 -7.04
N THR A 157 16.10 12.00 -6.49
CA THR A 157 14.83 11.88 -7.21
C THR A 157 14.74 12.94 -8.30
N ASP A 158 14.61 12.51 -9.56
CA ASP A 158 14.33 13.43 -10.66
C ASP A 158 12.88 13.92 -10.57
N ILE A 159 12.71 15.21 -10.30
CA ILE A 159 11.41 15.88 -10.21
C ILE A 159 10.56 15.69 -11.46
N ASN A 160 11.18 15.59 -12.65
CA ASN A 160 10.46 15.47 -13.91
C ASN A 160 9.82 14.10 -14.11
N THR A 161 10.16 13.12 -13.27
CA THR A 161 9.56 11.78 -13.31
C THR A 161 8.29 11.67 -12.47
N ARG A 162 7.91 12.71 -11.73
CA ARG A 162 6.80 12.68 -10.76
C ARG A 162 5.60 13.45 -11.33
N PRO A 163 4.61 12.76 -11.94
CA PRO A 163 3.47 13.43 -12.57
C PRO A 163 2.52 14.06 -11.54
N VAL A 164 2.49 13.51 -10.31
CA VAL A 164 1.64 13.96 -9.21
C VAL A 164 2.50 14.10 -7.96
N ILE A 165 2.27 15.16 -7.19
CA ILE A 165 2.89 15.36 -5.88
C ILE A 165 1.82 15.33 -4.79
N LEU A 166 1.96 14.41 -3.85
CA LEU A 166 1.12 14.23 -2.68
C LEU A 166 1.94 14.42 -1.40
N THR A 167 1.24 14.64 -0.29
CA THR A 167 1.79 14.45 1.05
C THR A 167 1.17 13.21 1.68
N SER A 168 1.69 12.79 2.83
CA SER A 168 1.19 11.62 3.55
C SER A 168 1.20 11.84 5.05
N THR A 169 0.46 11.00 5.78
CA THR A 169 0.47 10.95 7.23
C THR A 169 0.21 9.53 7.72
N SER A 170 0.72 9.21 8.91
CA SER A 170 0.25 8.04 9.65
C SER A 170 -0.86 8.46 10.61
N LEU A 171 -2.07 7.94 10.41
CA LEU A 171 -3.21 8.13 11.29
C LEU A 171 -3.09 7.13 12.44
N SER A 172 -2.77 7.62 13.63
CA SER A 172 -2.60 6.72 14.77
C SER A 172 -3.94 6.31 15.38
N GLN A 173 -4.10 5.01 15.67
CA GLN A 173 -5.32 4.49 16.29
C GLN A 173 -5.54 5.12 17.67
N LYS A 174 -4.46 5.42 18.39
CA LYS A 174 -4.50 6.11 19.68
C LYS A 174 -5.09 7.52 19.60
N SER A 175 -4.76 8.29 18.56
CA SER A 175 -5.21 9.67 18.41
C SER A 175 -6.56 9.78 17.71
N TYR A 176 -6.78 9.00 16.65
CA TYR A 176 -7.98 9.09 15.82
C TYR A 176 -9.12 8.18 16.30
N GLN A 177 -8.82 7.16 17.11
CA GLN A 177 -9.82 6.31 17.78
C GLN A 177 -10.90 5.80 16.81
N LYS A 178 -12.18 5.96 17.16
CA LYS A 178 -13.33 5.50 16.37
C LYS A 178 -13.37 6.09 14.96
N CYS A 179 -12.86 7.30 14.76
CA CYS A 179 -12.78 7.89 13.42
C CYS A 179 -11.94 7.02 12.49
N LEU A 180 -10.78 6.55 12.98
CA LEU A 180 -9.93 5.67 12.21
C LEU A 180 -10.52 4.27 12.05
N THR A 181 -11.19 3.74 13.08
CA THR A 181 -11.91 2.46 12.98
C THR A 181 -12.92 2.48 11.83
N HIS A 182 -13.78 3.50 11.76
CA HIS A 182 -14.76 3.63 10.67
C HIS A 182 -14.13 3.87 9.31
N PHE A 183 -12.98 4.55 9.27
CA PHE A 183 -12.28 4.75 8.01
C PHE A 183 -11.67 3.44 7.49
N LYS A 184 -11.08 2.63 8.38
CA LYS A 184 -10.57 1.28 8.05
C LYS A 184 -11.69 0.32 7.63
N GLU A 185 -12.84 0.34 8.30
CA GLU A 185 -14.03 -0.43 7.93
C GLU A 185 -14.48 -0.12 6.50
N ARG A 186 -14.52 1.16 6.11
CA ARG A 186 -14.86 1.60 4.74
C ARG A 186 -13.86 1.12 3.69
N LEU A 187 -12.60 0.90 4.08
CA LEU A 187 -11.56 0.32 3.25
C LEU A 187 -11.56 -1.21 3.26
N GLY A 188 -12.41 -1.86 4.08
CA GLY A 188 -12.43 -3.32 4.25
C GLY A 188 -11.33 -3.89 5.15
N LEU A 189 -10.59 -3.03 5.85
CA LEU A 189 -9.46 -3.40 6.69
C LEU A 189 -9.90 -3.78 8.10
N VAL A 190 -9.17 -4.70 8.72
CA VAL A 190 -9.45 -5.19 10.09
C VAL A 190 -8.19 -5.13 10.94
N GLY A 191 -8.30 -4.52 12.12
CA GLY A 191 -7.24 -4.46 13.12
C GLY A 191 -7.09 -3.08 13.77
N ASP A 192 -6.22 -2.99 14.78
CA ASP A 192 -5.98 -1.80 15.59
C ASP A 192 -4.70 -1.04 15.23
N GLN A 193 -4.01 -1.46 14.17
CA GLN A 193 -2.81 -0.80 13.67
C GLN A 193 -3.13 0.60 13.12
N ASP A 194 -2.09 1.44 13.13
CA ASP A 194 -2.10 2.75 12.49
C ASP A 194 -2.26 2.62 10.97
N LEU A 195 -2.91 3.59 10.34
CA LEU A 195 -3.15 3.60 8.90
C LEU A 195 -2.34 4.69 8.21
N TYR A 196 -1.58 4.32 7.20
CA TYR A 196 -0.88 5.26 6.34
C TYR A 196 -1.83 5.81 5.28
N ALA A 197 -2.03 7.12 5.30
CA ALA A 197 -2.95 7.82 4.42
C ALA A 197 -2.22 8.85 3.54
N LEU A 198 -2.74 9.01 2.34
CA LEU A 198 -2.32 9.99 1.35
C LEU A 198 -3.13 11.28 1.52
N ILE A 199 -2.51 12.42 1.25
CA ILE A 199 -3.13 13.73 1.40
C ILE A 199 -2.92 14.52 0.11
N ASN A 200 -4.04 14.97 -0.47
CA ASN A 200 -4.07 15.96 -1.53
C ASN A 200 -4.53 17.31 -0.97
N VAL A 201 -3.68 18.33 -1.09
CA VAL A 201 -4.01 19.71 -0.70
C VAL A 201 -4.35 20.51 -1.95
N GLY A 202 -5.64 20.69 -2.22
CA GLY A 202 -6.14 21.46 -3.35
C GLY A 202 -6.09 22.95 -3.07
N THR A 203 -4.99 23.62 -3.42
CA THR A 203 -4.83 25.08 -3.23
C THR A 203 -4.58 25.82 -4.54
N SER A 204 -4.61 25.11 -5.68
CA SER A 204 -4.48 25.73 -6.99
C SER A 204 -5.71 26.57 -7.30
N ALA A 205 -5.51 27.84 -7.67
CA ALA A 205 -6.56 28.72 -8.14
C ALA A 205 -6.92 28.51 -9.63
N PHE A 206 -6.45 27.42 -10.23
CA PHE A 206 -6.66 27.11 -11.65
C PHE A 206 -7.36 25.75 -11.86
N PRO A 207 -8.46 25.46 -11.15
CA PRO A 207 -9.13 24.14 -11.21
C PRO A 207 -9.77 23.80 -12.56
N LEU A 208 -10.05 24.82 -13.37
CA LEU A 208 -10.74 24.72 -14.66
C LEU A 208 -9.80 24.83 -15.87
N MET A 209 -8.51 25.06 -15.64
CA MET A 209 -7.58 25.27 -16.75
C MET A 209 -7.18 23.93 -17.38
N ALA A 210 -7.43 23.82 -18.70
CA ALA A 210 -6.88 22.78 -19.58
C ALA A 210 -7.09 21.34 -19.09
N ASN A 211 -8.21 21.05 -18.40
CA ASN A 211 -8.50 19.72 -17.83
C ASN A 211 -7.39 19.18 -16.91
N PHE A 212 -6.61 20.06 -16.30
CA PHE A 212 -5.42 19.70 -15.53
C PHE A 212 -5.72 18.72 -14.39
N THR A 213 -6.80 18.92 -13.65
CA THR A 213 -7.20 18.03 -12.56
C THR A 213 -7.49 16.61 -13.04
N ARG A 214 -8.06 16.44 -14.23
CA ARG A 214 -8.31 15.13 -14.83
C ARG A 214 -7.00 14.43 -15.20
N ILE A 215 -6.05 15.17 -15.76
CA ILE A 215 -4.72 14.64 -16.11
C ILE A 215 -4.03 14.12 -14.83
N ILE A 216 -3.98 14.95 -13.78
CA ILE A 216 -3.42 14.54 -12.47
C ILE A 216 -4.13 13.30 -11.93
N ALA A 217 -5.46 13.27 -11.97
CA ALA A 217 -6.22 12.14 -11.48
C ALA A 217 -5.94 10.85 -12.27
N GLN A 218 -5.77 10.95 -13.59
CA GLN A 218 -5.43 9.81 -14.44
C GLN A 218 -4.00 9.32 -14.17
N ASP A 219 -3.04 10.23 -14.01
CA ASP A 219 -1.67 9.85 -13.68
C ASP A 219 -1.58 9.17 -12.30
N LEU A 220 -2.32 9.68 -11.31
CA LEU A 220 -2.46 9.04 -10.01
C LEU A 220 -3.09 7.65 -10.14
N ARG A 221 -4.13 7.50 -10.94
CA ARG A 221 -4.77 6.21 -11.20
C ARG A 221 -3.79 5.21 -11.78
N ASN A 222 -3.02 5.59 -12.80
CA ASN A 222 -2.03 4.72 -13.43
C ASN A 222 -0.98 4.25 -12.40
N ILE A 223 -0.49 5.16 -11.56
CA ILE A 223 0.45 4.81 -10.47
C ILE A 223 -0.19 3.81 -9.52
N ILE A 224 -1.45 4.01 -9.12
CA ILE A 224 -2.16 3.11 -8.22
C ILE A 224 -2.30 1.72 -8.85
N GLU A 225 -2.72 1.63 -10.10
CA GLU A 225 -2.88 0.36 -10.83
C GLU A 225 -1.54 -0.40 -10.90
N GLU A 226 -0.45 0.27 -11.26
CA GLU A 226 0.90 -0.32 -11.30
C GLU A 226 1.37 -0.81 -9.91
N GLU A 227 1.15 -0.04 -8.83
CA GLU A 227 1.56 -0.47 -7.50
C GLU A 227 0.70 -1.62 -6.95
N VAL A 228 -0.57 -1.72 -7.38
CA VAL A 228 -1.48 -2.81 -7.03
C VAL A 228 -1.05 -4.12 -7.70
N GLU A 229 -0.59 -4.09 -8.96
CA GLU A 229 -0.03 -5.26 -9.64
C GLU A 229 1.17 -5.87 -8.91
N VAL A 230 1.91 -5.07 -8.14
CA VAL A 230 2.99 -5.56 -7.27
C VAL A 230 2.44 -6.13 -5.95
N SER A 231 1.37 -5.57 -5.40
CA SER A 231 0.74 -6.06 -4.15
C SER A 231 0.04 -7.41 -4.32
N GLN A 232 -0.53 -7.69 -5.49
CA GLN A 232 -1.27 -8.93 -5.74
C GLN A 232 -0.43 -10.21 -5.63
N PRO A 233 0.68 -10.39 -6.38
CA PRO A 233 1.50 -11.60 -6.29
C PRO A 233 2.18 -11.73 -4.92
N ARG A 234 2.48 -10.59 -4.28
CA ARG A 234 3.00 -10.54 -2.91
C ARG A 234 2.06 -11.19 -1.91
N ASN A 235 0.75 -11.06 -2.12
CA ASN A 235 -0.30 -11.54 -1.22
C ASN A 235 -1.06 -12.77 -1.73
N THR A 236 -0.61 -13.38 -2.83
CA THR A 236 -1.22 -14.61 -3.37
C THR A 236 -0.43 -15.82 -2.94
N ILE A 237 -1.11 -16.79 -2.34
CA ILE A 237 -0.51 -18.08 -2.01
C ILE A 237 -0.47 -18.94 -3.29
N THR A 238 0.72 -19.32 -3.71
CA THR A 238 0.98 -20.15 -4.90
C THR A 238 2.10 -21.14 -4.60
N PRO A 239 2.13 -22.31 -5.26
CA PRO A 239 3.24 -23.24 -5.13
C PRO A 239 4.60 -22.58 -5.37
N THR A 240 5.52 -22.67 -4.41
CA THR A 240 6.86 -22.05 -4.48
C THR A 240 7.94 -22.91 -3.80
N TYR A 241 9.16 -22.39 -3.78
CA TYR A 241 10.32 -22.98 -3.12
C TYR A 241 10.50 -22.43 -1.71
N HIS A 242 10.40 -23.32 -0.74
CA HIS A 242 10.53 -23.12 0.69
C HIS A 242 11.92 -23.53 1.15
N GLY A 243 12.67 -22.58 1.73
CA GLY A 243 14.02 -22.79 2.22
C GLY A 243 14.07 -22.99 3.73
N PHE A 244 14.99 -23.84 4.19
CA PHE A 244 15.21 -24.15 5.59
C PHE A 244 16.71 -24.14 5.89
N ILE A 245 17.10 -23.66 7.07
CA ILE A 245 18.43 -23.90 7.64
C ILE A 245 18.40 -25.25 8.36
N MET A 246 19.38 -26.10 8.09
CA MET A 246 19.55 -27.39 8.75
C MET A 246 20.37 -27.26 10.02
N GLN A 247 19.93 -27.92 11.09
CA GLN A 247 20.60 -27.96 12.39
C GLN A 247 20.58 -29.37 12.99
N GLY A 248 21.54 -29.65 13.87
CA GLY A 248 21.70 -30.95 14.53
C GLY A 248 22.43 -32.01 13.69
N THR A 249 23.04 -32.99 14.37
CA THR A 249 23.74 -34.15 13.75
C THR A 249 23.21 -35.50 14.23
N ASP A 250 22.55 -35.54 15.39
CA ASP A 250 21.89 -36.75 15.90
C ASP A 250 20.44 -36.83 15.39
N SER A 251 19.79 -35.67 15.29
CA SER A 251 18.49 -35.48 14.62
C SER A 251 18.54 -34.19 13.82
N VAL A 252 17.84 -34.15 12.69
CA VAL A 252 17.82 -32.96 11.81
C VAL A 252 16.63 -32.08 12.18
N TYR A 253 16.95 -30.84 12.51
CA TYR A 253 15.99 -29.76 12.70
C TYR A 253 16.09 -28.81 11.51
N LEU A 254 14.94 -28.47 10.94
CA LEU A 254 14.80 -27.56 9.81
C LEU A 254 14.13 -26.28 10.32
N THR A 255 14.88 -25.20 10.36
CA THR A 255 14.38 -23.87 10.69
C THR A 255 14.01 -23.17 9.40
N TYR A 256 12.73 -22.85 9.22
CA TYR A 256 12.26 -22.16 8.03
C TYR A 256 12.91 -20.78 7.89
N LEU A 257 13.18 -20.39 6.65
CA LEU A 257 13.67 -19.07 6.29
C LEU A 257 12.47 -18.19 5.89
N PRO A 258 11.91 -17.39 6.80
CA PRO A 258 10.75 -16.56 6.49
C PRO A 258 11.10 -15.39 5.57
N MET A 259 10.14 -15.03 4.74
CA MET A 259 10.10 -13.73 4.07
C MET A 259 8.74 -13.11 4.39
N PHE A 260 8.68 -12.30 5.45
CA PHE A 260 7.43 -11.69 5.91
C PHE A 260 6.79 -10.76 4.88
N ASN A 261 7.55 -10.42 3.86
CA ASN A 261 7.11 -9.64 2.72
C ASN A 261 6.33 -10.43 1.67
N MET A 262 6.19 -11.74 1.78
CA MET A 262 5.49 -12.56 0.78
C MET A 262 4.54 -13.50 1.50
N ALA A 263 3.26 -13.54 1.13
CA ALA A 263 2.26 -14.41 1.75
C ALA A 263 2.71 -15.88 1.80
N ASN A 264 3.35 -16.37 0.75
CA ASN A 264 3.94 -17.72 0.69
C ASN A 264 4.97 -18.03 1.80
N HIS A 265 5.53 -17.00 2.44
CA HIS A 265 6.68 -17.12 3.34
C HIS A 265 6.49 -16.42 4.69
N ARG A 266 5.28 -15.98 5.03
CA ARG A 266 4.89 -15.38 6.34
C ARG A 266 4.65 -16.45 7.42
N TYR A 267 5.61 -17.34 7.61
CA TYR A 267 5.51 -18.41 8.59
C TYR A 267 6.76 -18.43 9.47
N GLN A 268 6.59 -18.64 10.77
CA GLN A 268 7.68 -19.06 11.64
C GLN A 268 7.49 -20.54 11.94
N LEU A 269 8.38 -21.36 11.40
CA LEU A 269 8.25 -22.82 11.44
C LEU A 269 9.60 -23.48 11.77
N ILE A 270 9.57 -24.40 12.73
CA ILE A 270 10.67 -25.33 13.02
C ILE A 270 10.10 -26.74 12.98
N ILE A 271 10.70 -27.60 12.17
CA ILE A 271 10.28 -28.99 12.00
C ILE A 271 11.45 -29.94 12.17
N THR A 272 11.20 -31.13 12.68
CA THR A 272 12.17 -32.22 12.69
C THR A 272 11.90 -33.16 11.54
N GLY A 273 12.94 -33.67 10.90
CA GLY A 273 12.76 -34.67 9.86
C GLY A 273 13.90 -35.68 9.74
N ASP A 274 13.57 -36.80 9.12
CA ASP A 274 14.50 -37.90 8.87
C ASP A 274 15.06 -37.82 7.45
N LEU A 275 16.38 -37.92 7.33
CA LEU A 275 17.07 -38.09 6.05
C LEU A 275 17.38 -39.57 5.84
N PRO A 276 17.40 -40.07 4.58
CA PRO A 276 17.95 -41.37 4.25
C PRO A 276 19.37 -41.53 4.80
N GLU A 277 19.71 -42.75 5.26
CA GLU A 277 20.97 -43.01 5.98
C GLU A 277 22.22 -42.57 5.21
N ASP A 278 22.25 -42.76 3.89
CA ASP A 278 23.38 -42.38 3.04
C ASP A 278 23.55 -40.86 2.93
N VAL A 279 22.43 -40.12 2.91
CA VAL A 279 22.40 -38.66 2.90
C VAL A 279 22.77 -38.09 4.26
N MET A 280 22.23 -38.67 5.33
CA MET A 280 22.56 -38.29 6.70
C MET A 280 24.06 -38.44 6.97
N GLY A 281 24.67 -39.54 6.51
CA GLY A 281 26.11 -39.76 6.60
C GLY A 281 26.93 -38.68 5.89
N LYS A 282 26.51 -38.27 4.68
CA LYS A 282 27.16 -37.17 3.94
C LYS A 282 27.01 -35.82 4.63
N TYR A 283 25.81 -35.51 5.13
CA TYR A 283 25.54 -34.26 5.85
C TYR A 283 26.38 -34.16 7.13
N VAL A 284 26.42 -35.21 7.95
CA VAL A 284 27.25 -35.26 9.17
C VAL A 284 28.74 -35.17 8.84
N ALA A 285 29.21 -35.86 7.79
CA ALA A 285 30.60 -35.74 7.34
C ALA A 285 30.94 -34.31 6.89
N GLY A 286 30.04 -33.65 6.14
CA GLY A 286 30.20 -32.26 5.72
C GLY A 286 30.27 -31.29 6.90
N ARG A 287 29.36 -31.42 7.87
CA ARG A 287 29.37 -30.61 9.11
C ARG A 287 30.63 -30.80 9.94
N ARG A 288 31.22 -32.01 9.96
CA ARG A 288 32.49 -32.29 10.65
C ARG A 288 33.69 -31.72 9.91
N ALA A 289 33.69 -31.81 8.58
CA ALA A 289 34.75 -31.28 7.74
C ALA A 289 34.83 -29.75 7.82
N ASP A 290 33.68 -29.08 7.94
CA ASP A 290 33.62 -27.63 8.06
C ASP A 290 32.52 -27.19 9.06
N PRO A 291 32.86 -27.06 10.36
CA PRO A 291 31.90 -26.68 11.39
C PRO A 291 31.31 -25.27 11.23
N GLY A 292 32.00 -24.39 10.48
CA GLY A 292 31.59 -23.01 10.26
C GLY A 292 30.55 -22.84 9.15
N HIS A 293 30.40 -23.83 8.27
CA HIS A 293 29.42 -23.78 7.18
C HIS A 293 28.05 -24.24 7.64
N TYR A 294 27.02 -23.48 7.26
CA TYR A 294 25.63 -23.88 7.37
C TYR A 294 25.18 -24.61 6.10
N PHE A 295 24.14 -25.42 6.24
CA PHE A 295 23.53 -26.17 5.16
C PHE A 295 22.10 -25.71 5.04
N THR A 296 21.64 -25.53 3.80
CA THR A 296 20.26 -25.20 3.52
C THR A 296 19.56 -26.35 2.82
N LEU A 297 18.27 -26.46 3.08
CA LEU A 297 17.39 -27.45 2.49
C LEU A 297 16.24 -26.73 1.82
N SER A 298 15.92 -27.09 0.58
CA SER A 298 14.74 -26.59 -0.11
C SER A 298 13.96 -27.73 -0.75
N ASN A 299 12.65 -27.58 -0.92
CA ASN A 299 11.85 -28.53 -1.70
C ASN A 299 12.30 -28.53 -3.18
N ALA A 300 12.38 -29.71 -3.79
CA ALA A 300 12.80 -29.87 -5.18
C ALA A 300 11.72 -29.44 -6.20
N LYS A 301 10.45 -29.46 -5.78
CA LYS A 301 9.29 -29.10 -6.59
C LYS A 301 8.46 -28.06 -5.86
N ALA A 302 8.07 -27.01 -6.58
CA ALA A 302 7.24 -25.94 -6.04
C ALA A 302 5.97 -26.52 -5.39
N ALA A 303 5.69 -26.11 -4.15
CA ALA A 303 4.59 -26.62 -3.33
C ALA A 303 4.05 -25.50 -2.45
N ILE A 304 2.86 -25.68 -1.89
CA ILE A 304 2.34 -24.83 -0.82
C ILE A 304 2.89 -25.38 0.50
N LEU A 305 3.40 -24.52 1.38
CA LEU A 305 4.05 -24.94 2.63
C LEU A 305 3.13 -25.80 3.50
N GLU A 306 1.87 -25.40 3.66
CA GLU A 306 0.89 -26.12 4.48
C GLU A 306 0.59 -27.52 3.94
N ASP A 307 0.46 -27.66 2.61
CA ASP A 307 0.27 -28.95 1.95
C ASP A 307 1.51 -29.84 2.11
N MET A 308 2.70 -29.26 1.95
CA MET A 308 3.98 -29.95 2.10
C MET A 308 4.19 -30.47 3.52
N VAL A 309 3.86 -29.64 4.52
CA VAL A 309 3.89 -29.99 5.93
C VAL A 309 2.85 -31.09 6.23
N SER A 310 1.62 -30.93 5.75
CA SER A 310 0.53 -31.89 5.99
C SER A 310 0.77 -33.26 5.36
N ALA A 311 1.42 -33.29 4.19
CA ALA A 311 1.83 -34.54 3.54
C ALA A 311 2.83 -35.35 4.39
N GLY A 312 3.57 -34.68 5.28
CA GLY A 312 4.56 -35.30 6.14
C GLY A 312 5.82 -35.78 5.42
N GLU A 313 5.86 -35.69 4.08
CA GLU A 313 7.02 -36.03 3.29
C GLU A 313 7.17 -35.20 2.01
N PHE A 314 8.42 -34.88 1.63
CA PHE A 314 8.71 -34.16 0.38
C PHE A 314 10.10 -34.46 -0.18
N GLU A 315 10.24 -34.25 -1.49
CA GLU A 315 11.53 -34.27 -2.18
C GLU A 315 12.27 -32.95 -1.95
N ALA A 316 13.54 -33.03 -1.54
CA ALA A 316 14.36 -31.88 -1.17
C ALA A 316 15.73 -31.87 -1.85
N VAL A 317 16.32 -30.68 -1.96
CA VAL A 317 17.70 -30.42 -2.38
C VAL A 317 18.44 -29.82 -1.20
N ILE A 318 19.64 -30.34 -0.92
CA ILE A 318 20.52 -29.83 0.14
C ILE A 318 21.71 -29.11 -0.50
N ASP A 319 21.95 -27.89 -0.08
CA ASP A 319 23.05 -27.05 -0.52
C ASP A 319 23.98 -26.68 0.65
N ILE A 320 25.26 -26.48 0.33
CA ILE A 320 26.25 -25.94 1.27
C ILE A 320 26.21 -24.41 1.16
N GLY A 321 25.93 -23.72 2.26
CA GLY A 321 25.69 -22.27 2.24
C GLY A 321 24.30 -21.92 1.70
N MET A 322 24.14 -20.72 1.13
CA MET A 322 22.90 -20.32 0.45
C MET A 322 22.85 -20.88 -0.98
N PRO A 323 21.67 -21.28 -1.46
CA PRO A 323 21.52 -21.77 -2.83
C PRO A 323 21.89 -20.68 -3.85
N PRO A 324 22.49 -21.03 -5.00
CA PRO A 324 22.78 -20.07 -6.07
C PRO A 324 21.47 -19.48 -6.63
N SER A 325 21.55 -18.26 -7.16
CA SER A 325 20.43 -17.38 -7.56
C SER A 325 19.42 -17.92 -8.58
N ASN A 326 19.60 -19.14 -9.09
CA ASN A 326 18.94 -19.62 -10.30
C ASN A 326 17.69 -20.48 -10.03
N GLY A 327 17.08 -20.35 -8.86
CA GLY A 327 15.86 -21.13 -8.54
C GLY A 327 15.27 -20.89 -7.15
N CYS A 328 16.00 -20.23 -6.24
CA CYS A 328 15.46 -19.80 -4.96
C CYS A 328 15.08 -18.32 -5.04
N VAL A 329 13.92 -17.95 -4.50
CA VAL A 329 13.42 -16.55 -4.42
C VAL A 329 14.39 -15.63 -3.63
N TYR A 330 15.38 -16.21 -2.94
CA TYR A 330 16.35 -15.55 -2.07
C TYR A 330 17.37 -14.60 -2.74
N SER A 331 17.38 -14.42 -4.06
CA SER A 331 18.39 -13.56 -4.69
C SER A 331 17.92 -12.84 -5.94
N SER A 332 17.46 -11.60 -5.78
CA SER A 332 17.70 -10.55 -6.78
C SER A 332 19.10 -9.95 -6.58
N ARG A 333 20.02 -10.32 -7.48
CA ARG A 333 21.39 -9.79 -7.68
C ARG A 333 22.40 -9.97 -6.53
N LEU A 334 23.10 -11.11 -6.50
CA LEU A 334 24.56 -11.18 -6.26
C LEU A 334 25.10 -12.55 -6.71
N LEU A 335 25.93 -12.52 -7.77
CA LEU A 335 26.60 -13.68 -8.33
C LEU A 335 27.68 -14.19 -7.36
N PHE A 336 27.49 -15.38 -6.80
CA PHE A 336 28.59 -16.22 -6.33
C PHE A 336 28.37 -17.65 -6.84
N VAL A 337 29.40 -18.16 -7.54
CA VAL A 337 29.48 -19.52 -8.05
C VAL A 337 30.09 -20.39 -6.96
N CYS A 338 29.37 -21.41 -6.48
CA CYS A 338 29.98 -22.54 -5.79
C CYS A 338 29.19 -23.83 -6.05
N LEU A 339 29.90 -24.95 -6.18
CA LEU A 339 29.49 -26.23 -6.76
C LEU A 339 28.25 -26.88 -6.11
N ILE A 340 27.33 -27.37 -6.93
CA ILE A 340 26.14 -28.13 -6.51
C ILE A 340 26.41 -29.64 -6.56
N MET A 341 26.36 -30.30 -5.40
CA MET A 341 26.00 -31.73 -5.29
C MET A 341 24.50 -31.82 -5.01
N GLY A 342 23.68 -31.72 -6.05
CA GLY A 342 22.22 -31.80 -5.93
C GLY A 342 21.77 -33.25 -5.79
N CYS A 343 21.65 -33.74 -4.56
CA CYS A 343 20.94 -34.99 -4.28
C CYS A 343 19.47 -34.67 -4.00
N ILE A 344 18.55 -35.31 -4.74
CA ILE A 344 17.12 -35.29 -4.43
C ILE A 344 16.87 -36.31 -3.32
N VAL A 345 16.23 -35.87 -2.23
CA VAL A 345 16.09 -36.66 -1.00
C VAL A 345 14.65 -36.63 -0.51
N LYS A 346 14.10 -37.77 -0.09
CA LYS A 346 12.78 -37.85 0.53
C LYS A 346 12.91 -37.70 2.04
N ILE A 347 12.17 -36.77 2.63
CA ILE A 347 12.23 -36.45 4.07
C ILE A 347 10.90 -36.79 4.72
N SER A 348 10.90 -37.39 5.91
CA SER A 348 9.69 -37.59 6.74
C SER A 348 9.68 -36.63 7.92
N LEU A 349 8.55 -36.03 8.26
CA LEU A 349 8.42 -34.99 9.29
C LEU A 349 7.63 -35.48 10.51
N HIS A 350 8.00 -35.05 11.73
CA HIS A 350 7.45 -35.65 12.97
C HIS A 350 6.82 -34.66 13.97
N TYR A 351 7.19 -33.37 13.95
CA TYR A 351 6.62 -32.34 14.85
C TYR A 351 6.66 -30.96 14.22
N TRP A 352 5.64 -30.14 14.52
CA TRP A 352 5.52 -28.74 14.08
C TRP A 352 5.14 -27.84 15.25
N LEU A 353 5.81 -26.70 15.35
CA LEU A 353 5.38 -25.58 16.17
C LEU A 353 5.18 -24.37 15.24
N GLN A 354 3.92 -23.99 15.01
CA GLN A 354 3.58 -22.73 14.35
C GLN A 354 3.40 -21.68 15.45
N ILE A 355 4.23 -20.63 15.40
CA ILE A 355 4.02 -19.45 16.24
C ILE A 355 3.17 -18.50 15.41
N ASP A 356 1.89 -18.41 15.76
CA ASP A 356 0.93 -17.56 15.07
C ASP A 356 0.97 -16.14 15.67
N GLU A 357 1.31 -15.14 14.86
CA GLU A 357 1.37 -13.73 15.31
C GLU A 357 -0.03 -13.11 15.53
N HIS A 358 -1.11 -13.86 15.35
CA HIS A 358 -2.43 -13.45 15.86
C HIS A 358 -2.56 -13.50 17.39
N THR A 359 -1.51 -13.93 18.10
CA THR A 359 -1.45 -13.82 19.55
C THR A 359 -0.84 -12.47 19.94
N HIS A 360 -1.74 -11.53 20.27
CA HIS A 360 -1.48 -10.21 20.85
C HIS A 360 -0.10 -10.02 21.50
N CYS A 361 0.66 -9.04 21.01
CA CYS A 361 1.58 -8.23 21.81
C CYS A 361 1.25 -6.75 21.61
#